data_AF-A0A8J8DTA8-F1
#
_entry.id   AF-A0A8J8DTA8-F1
#
_cell.length_a   1.000
_cell.length_b   1.000
_cell.length_c   1.000
_cell.angle_alpha   90.00
_cell.angle_beta   90.00
_cell.angle_gamma   90.00
#
_symmetry.space_group_name_H-M   'P 1'
#
loop_
_entity.id
_entity.type
_entity.pdbx_description
1 polymer ?
#
loop_
_entity_poly.entity_id
_entity_poly.type
_entity_poly.pdbx_seq_one_letter_code
_entity_poly.pdbx_strand_id
1 'polypeptide(L)' 'MKRLVYYASTLLAAVALFWPVIYGNVPALRVLPGNPVIQGVVGLVIFGGLAYVTFDEAVEETGEIREKEELTAS' A
#
# COMPACT_ATOMS: atom_id res chain seq x y z
N MET A 1 -12.05 9.67 -2.91
CA MET A 1 -12.06 8.18 -2.88
C MET A 1 -10.75 7.59 -3.38
N LYS A 2 -10.22 8.04 -4.52
CA LYS A 2 -8.96 7.53 -5.08
C LYS A 2 -7.73 7.71 -4.17
N ARG A 3 -7.66 8.78 -3.38
CA ARG A 3 -6.63 8.97 -2.34
C ARG A 3 -6.66 7.88 -1.25
N LEU A 4 -7.86 7.46 -0.82
CA LEU A 4 -8.02 6.36 0.12
C LEU A 4 -7.55 5.04 -0.52
N VAL A 5 -7.80 4.87 -1.82
CA VAL A 5 -7.26 3.74 -2.60
C VAL A 5 -5.74 3.79 -2.65
N TYR A 6 -5.13 4.94 -2.95
CA TYR A 6 -3.67 5.09 -2.94
C TYR A 6 -3.05 4.67 -1.60
N TYR A 7 -3.55 5.22 -0.47
CA TYR A 7 -3.00 4.88 0.84
C TYR A 7 -3.26 3.42 1.22
N ALA A 8 -4.46 2.90 0.96
CA ALA A 8 -4.78 1.50 1.25
C ALA A 8 -3.92 0.56 0.40
N SER A 9 -3.78 0.83 -0.90
CA SER A 9 -2.91 0.06 -1.80
C SER A 9 -1.45 0.15 -1.38
N THR A 10 -0.97 1.31 -0.95
CA THR A 10 0.40 1.47 -0.44
C THR A 10 0.63 0.65 0.83
N LEU A 11 -0.30 0.69 1.77
CA LEU A 11 -0.27 -0.12 2.99
C LEU A 11 -0.29 -1.62 2.68
N LEU A 12 -1.18 -2.05 1.78
CA LEU A 12 -1.28 -3.46 1.38
C LEU A 12 -0.03 -3.93 0.62
N ALA A 13 0.57 -3.08 -0.21
CA ALA A 13 1.84 -3.36 -0.87
C ALA A 13 2.98 -3.52 0.15
N ALA A 14 3.03 -2.66 1.17
CA ALA A 14 4.00 -2.79 2.26
C ALA A 14 3.80 -4.11 3.03
N VAL A 15 2.55 -4.48 3.36
CA VAL A 15 2.24 -5.76 4.01
C VAL A 15 2.68 -6.95 3.14
N ALA A 16 2.49 -6.87 1.83
CA ALA A 16 2.88 -7.92 0.89
C ALA A 16 4.40 -8.19 0.88
N LEU A 17 5.24 -7.15 1.07
CA LEU A 17 6.70 -7.32 1.20
C LEU A 17 7.08 -8.21 2.39
N PHE A 18 6.32 -8.12 3.47
CA PHE A 18 6.55 -8.91 4.69
C PHE A 18 5.74 -10.21 4.70
N TRP A 19 5.00 -10.54 3.63
CA TRP A 19 4.17 -11.73 3.58
C TRP A 19 4.90 -13.04 3.91
N PRO A 20 6.13 -13.30 3.43
CA PRO A 20 6.86 -14.52 3.81
C PRO A 20 7.16 -14.60 5.31
N VAL A 21 7.44 -13.47 5.94
CA VAL A 21 7.70 -13.38 7.39
C VAL A 21 6.40 -13.62 8.16
N ILE A 22 5.29 -13.00 7.73
CA ILE A 22 3.99 -13.17 8.36
C ILE A 22 3.52 -14.63 8.26
N TYR A 23 3.64 -15.22 7.07
CA TYR A 23 3.27 -16.61 6.81
C TYR A 23 4.06 -17.60 7.69
N GLY A 24 5.37 -17.37 7.88
CA GLY A 24 6.20 -18.23 8.73
C GLY A 24 5.84 -18.15 10.22
N ASN A 25 5.46 -16.96 10.69
CA ASN A 25 5.22 -16.68 12.12
C ASN A 25 3.78 -16.89 12.57
N VAL A 26 2.80 -16.86 11.67
CA VAL A 26 1.38 -17.03 12.01
C VAL A 26 0.94 -18.47 11.71
N PRO A 27 0.70 -19.32 12.74
CA PRO A 27 0.34 -20.73 12.52
C PRO A 27 -0.94 -20.91 11.70
N ALA A 28 -1.91 -19.99 11.83
CA ALA A 28 -3.16 -20.00 11.09
C ALA A 28 -2.99 -19.80 9.57
N LEU A 29 -1.86 -19.25 9.11
CA LEU A 29 -1.60 -19.07 7.68
C LEU A 29 -0.98 -20.31 7.04
N ARG A 30 -0.42 -21.24 7.83
CA ARG A 30 0.24 -22.46 7.32
C ARG A 30 -0.71 -23.46 6.66
N VAL A 31 -2.02 -23.28 6.84
CA VAL A 31 -3.06 -24.07 6.16
C VAL A 31 -3.34 -23.58 4.74
N LEU A 32 -2.87 -22.40 4.34
CA LEU A 32 -3.03 -21.89 2.98
C LEU A 32 -2.00 -22.55 2.05
N PRO A 33 -2.43 -23.32 1.04
CA PRO A 33 -1.49 -23.93 0.11
C PRO A 33 -0.80 -22.85 -0.75
N GLY A 34 0.48 -23.04 -1.06
CA GLY A 34 1.24 -22.21 -1.99
C GLY A 34 2.62 -21.79 -1.48
N ASN A 35 3.39 -21.13 -2.35
CA ASN A 35 4.68 -20.56 -1.97
C ASN A 35 4.48 -19.12 -1.44
N PRO A 36 4.83 -18.84 -0.17
CA PRO A 36 4.59 -17.53 0.44
C PRO A 36 5.42 -16.42 -0.21
N VAL A 37 6.57 -16.73 -0.81
CA VAL A 37 7.36 -15.76 -1.57
C VAL A 37 6.61 -15.32 -2.81
N ILE A 38 6.04 -16.29 -3.56
CA ILE A 38 5.26 -15.98 -4.77
C ILE A 38 4.01 -15.17 -4.41
N GLN A 39 3.30 -15.54 -3.34
CA GLN A 39 2.13 -14.80 -2.87
C GLN A 39 2.49 -13.35 -2.50
N GLY A 40 3.62 -13.13 -1.82
CA GLY A 40 4.13 -11.80 -1.50
C GLY A 40 4.47 -10.98 -2.76
N VAL A 41 5.15 -11.58 -3.74
CA VAL A 41 5.47 -10.93 -5.01
C VAL A 41 4.20 -10.56 -5.79
N VAL A 42 3.23 -11.47 -5.88
CA VAL A 42 1.94 -11.20 -6.56
C VAL A 42 1.20 -10.06 -5.86
N GLY A 43 1.11 -10.09 -4.53
CA GLY A 43 0.50 -9.00 -3.75
C GLY A 43 1.20 -7.67 -3.97
N LEU A 44 2.54 -7.66 -3.96
CA LEU A 44 3.33 -6.47 -4.23
C LEU A 44 3.06 -5.89 -5.62
N VAL A 45 3.02 -6.73 -6.65
CA VAL A 45 2.76 -6.29 -8.02
C VAL A 45 1.36 -5.70 -8.15
N ILE A 46 0.35 -6.35 -7.58
CA ILE A 46 -1.05 -5.89 -7.66
C ILE A 46 -1.22 -4.57 -6.89
N PHE A 47 -0.84 -4.55 -5.61
CA PHE A 47 -1.09 -3.39 -4.76
C PHE A 47 -0.11 -2.25 -5.03
N GLY A 48 1.15 -2.56 -5.34
CA GLY A 48 2.14 -1.58 -5.78
C GLY A 48 1.76 -0.96 -7.13
N GLY A 49 1.24 -1.77 -8.07
CA GLY A 49 0.71 -1.26 -9.34
C GLY A 49 -0.49 -0.34 -9.15
N LEU A 50 -1.44 -0.71 -8.28
CA LEU A 50 -2.58 0.16 -7.93
C LEU A 50 -2.14 1.47 -7.28
N ALA A 51 -1.17 1.41 -6.36
CA ALA A 51 -0.60 2.60 -5.73
C ALA A 51 0.09 3.49 -6.77
N TYR A 52 0.85 2.91 -7.70
CA TYR A 52 1.53 3.66 -8.76
C TYR A 52 0.54 4.41 -9.67
N VAL A 53 -0.52 3.75 -10.13
CA VAL A 53 -1.53 4.37 -11.01
C VAL A 53 -2.33 5.46 -10.30
N THR A 54 -2.45 5.40 -8.98
CA THR A 54 -3.19 6.39 -8.18
C THR A 54 -2.29 7.45 -7.53
N PHE A 55 -0.99 7.44 -7.83
CA PHE A 55 0.02 8.29 -7.18
C PHE A 55 -0.10 9.77 -7.58
N ASP A 56 -0.16 10.08 -8.88
CA ASP A 56 -0.15 11.48 -9.37
C ASP A 56 -1.28 12.33 -8.76
N GLU A 57 -2.48 11.75 -8.68
CA GLU A 57 -3.66 12.41 -8.12
C GLU A 57 -3.56 12.58 -6.58
N ALA A 58 -2.80 11.73 -5.89
CA ALA A 58 -2.55 11.87 -4.45
C ALA A 58 -1.54 12.99 -4.15
N VAL A 59 -0.61 13.27 -5.07
CA VAL A 59 0.39 14.33 -4.94
C VAL A 59 -0.24 15.72 -5.09
N GLU A 60 -1.12 15.92 -6.07
CA GLU A 60 -1.81 17.20 -6.29
C GLU A 60 -2.61 17.65 -5.05
N GLU A 61 -3.44 16.77 -4.49
CA GLU A 61 -4.30 17.09 -3.34
C GLU A 61 -3.49 17.29 -2.04
N THR A 62 -2.36 16.60 -1.89
CA THR A 62 -1.46 16.79 -0.73
C THR A 62 -0.69 18.11 -0.83
N GLY A 63 -0.36 18.55 -2.05
CA GLY A 63 0.17 19.90 -2.31
C GLY A 63 -0.82 21.00 -1.92
N GLU A 64 -2.09 20.86 -2.33
CA GLU A 64 -3.14 21.83 -1.99
C GLU A 64 -3.43 21.91 -0.48
N ILE A 65 -3.33 20.80 0.27
CA ILE A 65 -3.52 20.80 1.72
C ILE A 65 -2.36 21.53 2.42
N ARG A 66 -1.12 21.30 1.97
CA ARG A 66 0.06 22.02 2.50
C ARG A 66 0.01 23.52 2.23
N GLU A 67 -0.40 23.92 1.04
CA GLU A 67 -0.54 25.34 0.67
C GLU A 67 -1.59 26.05 1.53
N LYS A 68 -2.71 25.38 1.84
CA LYS A 68 -3.76 25.93 2.72
C LYS A 68 -3.34 26.03 4.19
N GLU A 69 -2.47 25.14 4.67
CA GLU A 69 -1.89 25.23 6.02
C GLU A 69 -0.88 26.38 6.14
N GLU A 70 -0.08 26.65 5.10
CA GLU A 70 0.83 27.81 5.09
C GLU A 70 0.08 29.15 5.05
N LEU A 71 -1.03 29.24 4.30
CA LEU A 71 -1.86 30.44 4.20
C LEU A 71 -2.65 30.77 5.47
N THR A 72 -2.90 29.80 6.34
CA THR A 72 -3.59 30.01 7.63
C THR A 72 -2.64 30.22 8.80
N ALA A 73 -1.34 30.02 8.58
CA ALA A 73 -0.27 30.25 9.56
C ALA A 73 0.41 31.63 9.43
N SER A 74 0.04 32.44 8.42
CA SER A 74 0.50 33.83 8.22
C SER A 74 -0.57 34.85 8.59
#